data_AF-B9M111-F1
#
_entry.id   AF-B9M111-F1
#
_cell.length_a   1.000
_cell.length_b   1.000
_cell.length_c   1.000
_cell.angle_alpha   90.00
_cell.angle_beta   90.00
_cell.angle_gamma   90.00
#
_symmetry.space_group_name_H-M   'P 1'
#
loop_
_entity.id
_entity.type
_entity.pdbx_description
1 polymer ?
#
loop_
_entity_poly.entity_id
_entity_poly.type
_entity_poly.pdbx_seq_one_letter_code
_entity_poly.pdbx_strand_id
1 'polypeptide(L)'
;MGFPELNLSPLFALMAEYYLIQYEGNYMILQHNPSHRTIYADFIKLNGPFAYFITLTFQRLQTIETCTQQINYLIYLLNNKICGRNNNAEFLQGFCFFEKHKTSANNPLHSHIIIKDDSKLDLESKASFADHFWTMINKVRAVKSNCVTDKKAFNPKCCDIRRAHDQDGLIKYVTKIFEKPIDYNYFRPIGKNGI
;
A
#
# COMPACT_ATOMS: atom_id res chain seq x y z
N MET A 1 13.77 -22.54 -21.54
CA MET A 1 13.33 -22.17 -20.17
C MET A 1 12.49 -20.92 -20.32
N GLY A 2 11.17 -21.05 -20.23
CA GLY A 2 10.26 -19.91 -20.36
C GLY A 2 10.32 -19.05 -19.11
N PHE A 3 10.34 -17.73 -19.29
CA PHE A 3 10.05 -16.81 -18.20
C PHE A 3 8.63 -17.11 -17.70
N PRO A 4 8.39 -17.24 -16.39
CA PRO A 4 7.03 -17.33 -15.88
C PRO A 4 6.28 -16.08 -16.33
N GLU A 5 5.11 -16.25 -16.96
CA GLU A 5 4.19 -15.15 -17.23
C GLU A 5 3.94 -14.42 -15.92
N LEU A 6 4.56 -13.24 -15.78
CA LEU A 6 4.17 -12.29 -14.77
C LEU A 6 2.73 -11.94 -15.11
N ASN A 7 1.79 -12.47 -14.34
CA ASN A 7 0.41 -12.03 -14.35
C ASN A 7 0.42 -10.60 -13.77
N LEU A 8 0.89 -9.67 -14.58
CA LEU A 8 0.97 -8.26 -14.29
C LEU A 8 -0.47 -7.83 -14.08
N SER A 9 -0.79 -7.42 -12.85
CA SER A 9 -2.11 -6.88 -12.56
C SER A 9 -2.45 -5.80 -13.60
N PRO A 10 -3.73 -5.59 -13.96
CA PRO A 10 -4.15 -4.49 -14.84
C PRO A 10 -3.55 -3.13 -14.46
N LEU A 11 -3.17 -2.98 -13.19
CA LEU A 11 -2.41 -1.87 -12.64
C LEU A 11 -0.99 -1.70 -13.22
N PHE A 12 -0.24 -2.79 -13.35
CA PHE A 12 1.07 -2.80 -13.98
C PHE A 12 0.94 -2.49 -15.47
N ALA A 13 -0.12 -2.96 -16.13
CA ALA A 13 -0.40 -2.64 -17.53
C ALA A 13 -0.74 -1.16 -17.71
N LEU A 14 -1.60 -0.58 -16.86
CA LEU A 14 -1.95 0.84 -16.94
C LEU A 14 -0.76 1.75 -16.66
N MET A 15 0.04 1.44 -15.62
CA MET A 15 1.24 2.20 -15.32
C MET A 15 2.34 1.98 -16.36
N ALA A 16 2.53 0.75 -16.87
CA ALA A 16 3.45 0.47 -17.95
C ALA A 16 3.02 1.11 -19.27
N GLU A 17 1.73 1.19 -19.60
CA GLU A 17 1.23 1.92 -20.77
C GLU A 17 1.60 3.41 -20.68
N TYR A 18 1.39 4.04 -19.52
CA TYR A 18 1.82 5.43 -19.28
C TYR A 18 3.34 5.62 -19.44
N TYR A 19 4.16 4.64 -19.04
CA TYR A 19 5.62 4.69 -19.14
C TYR A 19 6.18 4.23 -20.51
N LEU A 20 5.52 3.32 -21.22
CA LEU A 20 5.90 2.84 -22.55
C LEU A 20 5.64 3.90 -23.63
N ILE A 21 4.59 4.71 -23.46
CA ILE A 21 4.36 5.92 -24.28
C ILE A 21 5.56 6.89 -24.22
N GLN A 22 6.36 6.87 -23.14
CA GLN A 22 7.59 7.69 -23.04
C GLN A 22 8.82 7.08 -23.71
N TYR A 23 8.83 5.77 -24.03
CA TYR A 23 10.05 5.07 -24.47
C TYR A 23 10.11 4.79 -25.97
N GLU A 24 8.98 4.61 -26.65
CA GLU A 24 8.96 4.37 -28.09
C GLU A 24 8.77 5.68 -28.86
N GLY A 25 9.91 6.29 -29.18
CA GLY A 25 9.97 7.48 -30.02
C GLY A 25 9.19 7.31 -31.32
N ASN A 26 8.37 8.33 -31.61
CA ASN A 26 7.62 8.59 -32.84
C ASN A 26 6.21 7.99 -32.97
N TYR A 27 5.25 8.43 -32.15
CA TYR A 27 3.88 8.68 -32.64
C TYR A 27 3.25 9.89 -31.94
N MET A 28 2.70 10.80 -32.75
CA MET A 28 1.81 11.94 -32.45
C MET A 28 1.80 12.48 -31.02
N ILE A 29 2.43 13.65 -30.85
CA ILE A 29 2.39 14.48 -29.65
C ILE A 29 0.93 14.88 -29.34
N LEU A 30 0.26 14.16 -28.45
CA LEU A 30 -0.69 14.81 -27.54
C LEU A 30 0.15 15.47 -26.45
N GLN A 31 0.17 16.80 -26.46
CA GLN A 31 0.90 17.68 -25.55
C GLN A 31 0.40 17.61 -24.10
N HIS A 32 0.38 16.43 -23.49
CA HIS A 32 0.21 16.30 -22.05
C HIS A 32 1.18 15.24 -21.55
N ASN A 33 2.36 15.69 -21.12
CA ASN A 33 3.06 15.00 -20.04
C ASN A 33 2.28 15.37 -18.76
N PRO A 34 1.33 14.54 -18.28
CA PRO A 34 0.62 14.85 -17.06
C PRO A 34 1.63 15.01 -15.92
N SER A 35 1.43 16.02 -15.07
CA SER A 35 2.24 16.14 -13.86
C SER A 35 2.16 14.84 -13.05
N HIS A 36 3.17 14.48 -12.27
CA HIS A 36 3.11 13.30 -11.42
C HIS A 36 1.88 13.29 -10.50
N ARG A 37 1.48 14.48 -10.03
CA ARG A 37 0.24 14.67 -9.26
C ARG A 37 -0.99 14.19 -10.03
N THR A 38 -1.07 14.47 -11.32
CA THR A 38 -2.16 14.00 -12.20
C THR A 38 -2.16 12.47 -12.30
N ILE A 39 -0.99 11.84 -12.49
CA ILE A 39 -0.88 10.37 -12.58
C ILE A 39 -1.37 9.70 -11.29
N TYR A 40 -0.94 10.18 -10.12
CA TYR A 40 -1.41 9.66 -8.84
C TYR A 40 -2.91 9.92 -8.61
N ALA A 41 -3.41 11.09 -8.99
CA ALA A 41 -4.82 11.41 -8.88
C ALA A 41 -5.67 10.48 -9.73
N ASP A 42 -5.29 10.27 -10.99
CA ASP A 42 -6.01 9.40 -11.93
C ASP A 42 -5.95 7.95 -11.47
N PHE A 43 -4.79 7.48 -10.97
CA PHE A 43 -4.67 6.17 -10.36
C PHE A 43 -5.69 5.97 -9.23
N ILE A 44 -5.78 6.92 -8.29
CA ILE A 44 -6.69 6.81 -7.14
C ILE A 44 -8.14 6.82 -7.63
N LYS A 45 -8.48 7.69 -8.60
CA LYS A 45 -9.83 7.75 -9.17
C LYS A 45 -10.25 6.45 -9.85
N LEU A 46 -9.35 5.84 -10.62
CA LEU A 46 -9.61 4.62 -11.39
C LEU A 46 -9.68 3.37 -10.51
N ASN A 47 -8.97 3.35 -9.38
CA ASN A 47 -8.86 2.16 -8.52
C ASN A 47 -9.78 2.18 -7.30
N GLY A 48 -10.49 3.28 -7.04
CA GLY A 48 -11.52 3.37 -6.00
C GLY A 48 -12.76 2.50 -6.30
N PRO A 49 -13.76 2.50 -5.39
CA PRO A 49 -13.75 3.20 -4.10
C PRO A 49 -12.83 2.54 -3.06
N PHE A 50 -12.41 3.30 -2.06
CA PHE A 50 -11.58 2.82 -0.96
C PHE A 50 -12.37 2.80 0.34
N ALA A 51 -12.16 1.76 1.16
CA ALA A 51 -12.85 1.62 2.44
C ALA A 51 -12.02 2.17 3.61
N TYR A 52 -10.70 1.96 3.59
CA TYR A 52 -9.84 2.28 4.72
C TYR A 52 -8.55 2.99 4.33
N PHE A 53 -8.13 3.90 5.19
CA PHE A 53 -6.84 4.59 5.20
C PHE A 53 -6.13 4.24 6.52
N ILE A 54 -4.94 3.64 6.43
CA ILE A 54 -4.16 3.21 7.57
C ILE A 54 -2.83 3.95 7.56
N THR A 55 -2.42 4.48 8.71
CA THR A 55 -1.06 4.99 8.93
C THR A 55 -0.33 4.10 9.91
N LEU A 56 0.87 3.67 9.54
CA LEU A 56 1.77 2.86 10.34
C LEU A 56 3.07 3.62 10.59
N THR A 57 3.41 3.77 11.85
CA THR A 57 4.72 4.28 12.27
C THR A 57 5.53 3.13 12.86
N PHE A 58 6.69 2.86 12.27
CA PHE A 58 7.60 1.83 12.78
C PHE A 58 8.13 2.25 14.17
N GLN A 59 8.51 1.30 15.02
CA GLN A 59 9.04 1.64 16.36
C GLN A 59 10.50 2.09 16.31
N ARG A 60 11.25 1.68 15.28
CA ARG A 60 12.69 1.90 15.15
C ARG A 60 13.06 2.20 13.70
N LEU A 61 14.20 2.87 13.50
CA LEU A 61 14.79 3.03 12.18
C LEU A 61 15.03 1.66 11.53
N GLN A 62 14.46 1.45 10.35
CA GLN A 62 14.54 0.22 9.58
C GLN A 62 14.69 0.55 8.09
N THR A 63 15.26 -0.37 7.32
CA THR A 63 15.34 -0.23 5.86
C THR A 63 13.95 -0.39 5.23
N ILE A 64 13.73 0.16 4.04
CA ILE A 64 12.48 -0.03 3.29
C ILE A 64 12.18 -1.51 3.12
N GLU A 65 13.19 -2.34 2.82
CA GLU A 65 13.03 -3.78 2.68
C GLU A 65 12.48 -4.43 3.95
N THR A 66 13.03 -4.10 5.12
CA THR A 66 12.53 -4.60 6.41
C THR A 66 11.10 -4.12 6.65
N CYS A 67 10.82 -2.85 6.37
CA CYS A 67 9.48 -2.29 6.50
C CYS A 67 8.47 -3.03 5.59
N THR A 68 8.85 -3.29 4.34
CA THR A 68 8.08 -4.07 3.37
C THR A 68 7.80 -5.47 3.89
N GLN A 69 8.81 -6.19 4.40
CA GLN A 69 8.61 -7.55 4.94
C GLN A 69 7.56 -7.56 6.06
N GLN A 70 7.60 -6.56 6.95
CA GLN A 70 6.66 -6.45 8.06
C GLN A 70 5.24 -6.08 7.59
N ILE A 71 5.12 -5.23 6.58
CA ILE A 71 3.83 -4.91 5.95
C ILE A 71 3.28 -6.14 5.22
N ASN A 72 4.10 -6.87 4.47
CA ASN A 72 3.67 -8.08 3.76
C ASN A 72 3.17 -9.14 4.74
N TYR A 73 3.84 -9.28 5.88
CA TYR A 73 3.36 -10.15 6.95
C TYR A 73 2.04 -9.67 7.57
N LEU A 74 1.86 -8.35 7.78
CA LEU A 74 0.58 -7.78 8.24
C LEU A 74 -0.55 -8.07 7.23
N ILE A 75 -0.33 -7.80 5.95
CA ILE A 75 -1.30 -8.05 4.87
C ILE A 75 -1.64 -9.54 4.80
N TYR A 76 -0.65 -10.43 4.92
CA TYR A 76 -0.88 -11.88 4.99
C TYR A 76 -1.81 -12.26 6.16
N LEU A 77 -1.57 -11.72 7.35
CA LEU A 77 -2.41 -11.95 8.53
C LEU A 77 -3.84 -11.44 8.32
N LEU A 78 -3.99 -10.27 7.69
CA LEU A 78 -5.29 -9.68 7.38
C LEU A 78 -6.05 -10.49 6.31
N ASN A 79 -5.39 -10.87 5.21
CA ASN A 79 -5.96 -11.73 4.18
C ASN A 79 -6.49 -13.03 4.77
N ASN A 80 -5.70 -13.70 5.61
CA ASN A 80 -6.15 -14.93 6.28
C ASN A 80 -7.35 -14.72 7.20
N LYS A 81 -7.47 -13.53 7.80
CA LYS A 81 -8.55 -13.22 8.73
C LYS A 81 -9.84 -12.84 8.00
N ILE A 82 -9.75 -12.08 6.92
CA ILE A 82 -10.88 -11.56 6.14
C ILE A 82 -11.31 -12.54 5.05
N CYS A 83 -10.37 -13.02 4.24
CA CYS A 83 -10.62 -13.87 3.07
C CYS A 83 -10.57 -15.37 3.39
N GLY A 84 -10.01 -15.75 4.56
CA GLY A 84 -9.88 -17.14 5.02
C GLY A 84 -8.53 -17.78 4.65
N ARG A 85 -8.16 -18.88 5.37
CA ARG A 85 -6.80 -19.45 5.40
C ARG A 85 -6.27 -20.10 4.11
N ASN A 86 -7.09 -20.28 3.08
CA ASN A 86 -6.70 -21.00 1.84
C ASN A 86 -7.26 -20.35 0.56
N ASN A 87 -7.69 -19.09 0.64
CA ASN A 87 -8.30 -18.43 -0.49
C ASN A 87 -7.23 -17.90 -1.44
N ASN A 88 -6.74 -18.77 -2.32
CA ASN A 88 -5.69 -18.44 -3.27
C ASN A 88 -6.13 -17.49 -4.39
N ALA A 89 -7.44 -17.27 -4.51
CA ALA A 89 -8.07 -16.46 -5.55
C ALA A 89 -8.43 -15.05 -5.05
N GLU A 90 -8.77 -14.89 -3.78
CA GLU A 90 -9.22 -13.61 -3.23
C GLU A 90 -8.27 -13.09 -2.15
N PHE A 91 -7.91 -11.82 -2.25
CA PHE A 91 -7.05 -11.10 -1.32
C PHE A 91 -7.45 -9.63 -1.26
N LEU A 92 -7.12 -8.97 -0.15
CA LEU A 92 -7.30 -7.52 0.00
C LEU A 92 -6.57 -6.78 -1.11
N GLN A 93 -7.27 -5.86 -1.76
CA GLN A 93 -6.72 -5.00 -2.80
C GLN A 93 -6.50 -3.58 -2.27
N GLY A 94 -5.66 -2.83 -2.96
CA GLY A 94 -5.37 -1.45 -2.64
C GLY A 94 -3.92 -1.10 -2.95
N PHE A 95 -3.36 -0.17 -2.21
CA PHE A 95 -1.97 0.24 -2.38
C PHE A 95 -1.37 0.71 -1.06
N CYS A 96 -0.06 0.57 -0.95
CA CYS A 96 0.74 1.10 0.15
C CYS A 96 1.71 2.13 -0.41
N PHE A 97 1.99 3.14 0.39
CA PHE A 97 3.07 4.06 0.08
C PHE A 97 3.84 4.49 1.32
N PHE A 98 5.12 4.80 1.13
CA PHE A 98 6.02 5.23 2.20
C PHE A 98 6.19 6.75 2.15
N GLU A 99 6.05 7.39 3.31
CA GLU A 99 6.29 8.81 3.49
C GLU A 99 7.52 9.01 4.38
N LYS A 100 8.44 9.88 3.95
CA LYS A 100 9.53 10.31 4.83
C LYS A 100 9.06 11.41 5.75
N HIS A 101 9.06 11.17 7.06
CA HIS A 101 8.74 12.19 8.04
C HIS A 101 9.83 13.26 8.06
N LYS A 102 9.43 14.54 8.07
CA LYS A 102 10.37 15.68 7.98
C LYS A 102 11.20 15.91 9.25
N THR A 103 10.76 15.39 10.39
CA THR A 103 11.47 15.59 11.67
C THR A 103 12.37 14.40 12.00
N SER A 104 13.57 14.71 12.50
CA SER A 104 14.66 13.81 12.88
C SER A 104 14.39 12.95 14.13
N ALA A 105 13.18 12.95 14.67
CA ALA A 105 12.86 12.24 15.90
C ALA A 105 12.47 10.77 15.63
N ASN A 106 13.45 9.89 15.80
CA ASN A 106 13.36 8.44 16.05
C ASN A 106 12.74 7.51 14.98
N ASN A 107 12.00 7.99 13.98
CA ASN A 107 11.72 7.17 12.80
C ASN A 107 11.36 7.97 11.53
N PRO A 108 12.20 7.96 10.49
CA PRO A 108 11.97 8.77 9.31
C PRO A 108 10.94 8.17 8.35
N LEU A 109 10.45 6.94 8.53
CA LEU A 109 9.58 6.28 7.54
C LEU A 109 8.21 5.95 8.14
N HIS A 110 7.16 6.50 7.54
CA HIS A 110 5.78 6.11 7.77
C HIS A 110 5.31 5.28 6.59
N SER A 111 4.44 4.31 6.84
CA SER A 111 3.72 3.58 5.79
C SER A 111 2.25 3.97 5.85
N HIS A 112 1.68 4.23 4.69
CA HIS A 112 0.26 4.46 4.50
C HIS A 112 -0.30 3.34 3.66
N ILE A 113 -1.35 2.68 4.14
CA ILE A 113 -1.99 1.56 3.44
C ILE A 113 -3.44 1.97 3.15
N ILE A 114 -3.80 1.96 1.88
CA ILE A 114 -5.14 2.22 1.40
C ILE A 114 -5.75 0.89 0.98
N ILE A 115 -6.89 0.55 1.58
CA ILE A 115 -7.62 -0.69 1.28
C ILE A 115 -8.82 -0.35 0.41
N LYS A 116 -8.92 -1.04 -0.73
CA LYS A 116 -10.07 -0.96 -1.64
C LYS A 116 -11.31 -1.48 -0.94
N ASP A 117 -12.47 -0.90 -1.25
CA ASP A 117 -13.73 -1.43 -0.74
C ASP A 117 -13.99 -2.84 -1.27
N ASP A 118 -14.47 -3.72 -0.40
CA ASP A 118 -14.75 -5.13 -0.70
C ASP A 118 -15.90 -5.59 0.21
N SER A 119 -16.81 -6.39 -0.33
CA SER A 119 -18.02 -6.84 0.39
C SER A 119 -17.72 -7.71 1.61
N LYS A 120 -16.50 -8.22 1.76
CA LYS A 120 -16.04 -8.98 2.93
C LYS A 120 -15.58 -8.07 4.08
N LEU A 121 -15.42 -6.78 3.84
CA LEU A 121 -15.12 -5.80 4.88
C LEU A 121 -16.40 -5.49 5.66
N ASP A 122 -16.30 -5.41 6.99
CA ASP A 122 -17.37 -4.95 7.88
C ASP A 122 -18.71 -5.70 7.72
N LEU A 123 -18.64 -7.01 7.46
CA LEU A 123 -19.82 -7.87 7.41
C LEU A 123 -20.65 -7.77 8.68
N GLU A 124 -21.97 -7.64 8.52
CA GLU A 124 -22.91 -7.59 9.63
C GLU A 124 -22.73 -8.82 10.55
N SER A 125 -22.80 -8.60 11.86
CA SER A 125 -22.56 -9.62 12.90
C SER A 125 -21.14 -10.17 13.00
N LYS A 126 -20.17 -9.62 12.28
CA LYS A 126 -18.73 -9.91 12.46
C LYS A 126 -18.00 -8.68 13.02
N ALA A 127 -16.81 -8.92 13.57
CA ALA A 127 -15.94 -7.82 13.97
C ALA A 127 -15.55 -6.98 12.75
N SER A 128 -15.39 -5.67 12.95
CA SER A 128 -15.04 -4.77 11.85
C SER A 128 -13.64 -5.07 11.32
N PHE A 129 -13.35 -4.60 10.11
CA PHE A 129 -11.99 -4.64 9.57
C PHE A 129 -11.00 -3.89 10.49
N ALA A 130 -11.45 -2.80 11.12
CA ALA A 130 -10.64 -2.06 12.09
C ALA A 130 -10.27 -2.91 13.32
N ASP A 131 -11.21 -3.69 13.84
CA ASP A 131 -10.95 -4.61 14.97
C ASP A 131 -9.96 -5.71 14.58
N HIS A 132 -10.11 -6.25 13.37
CA HIS A 132 -9.18 -7.23 12.82
C HIS A 132 -7.79 -6.65 12.63
N PHE A 133 -7.69 -5.41 12.11
CA PHE A 133 -6.44 -4.67 12.01
C PHE A 133 -5.74 -4.53 13.36
N TRP A 134 -6.43 -4.03 14.39
CA TRP A 134 -5.84 -3.86 15.72
C TRP A 134 -5.42 -5.18 16.37
N THR A 135 -6.14 -6.27 16.06
CA THR A 135 -5.74 -7.60 16.53
C THR A 135 -4.49 -8.11 15.80
N MET A 136 -4.37 -7.88 14.48
CA MET A 136 -3.26 -8.40 13.68
C MET A 136 -1.98 -7.56 13.78
N ILE A 137 -2.08 -6.24 13.87
CA ILE A 137 -0.90 -5.36 13.98
C ILE A 137 -0.05 -5.70 15.20
N ASN A 138 -0.68 -6.11 16.30
CA ASN A 138 -0.02 -6.55 17.53
C ASN A 138 0.75 -7.87 17.39
N LYS A 139 0.59 -8.61 16.30
CA LYS A 139 1.33 -9.86 16.01
C LYS A 139 2.59 -9.62 15.18
N VAL A 140 2.72 -8.47 14.55
CA VAL A 140 3.89 -8.15 13.72
C VAL A 140 5.07 -7.78 14.61
N ARG A 141 6.22 -8.37 14.31
CA ARG A 141 7.45 -8.25 15.12
C ARG A 141 8.53 -7.48 14.38
N ALA A 142 9.41 -6.83 15.13
CA ALA A 142 10.57 -6.15 14.60
C ALA A 142 11.58 -7.16 14.02
N VAL A 143 12.14 -6.85 12.86
CA VAL A 143 13.23 -7.62 12.25
C VAL A 143 14.53 -6.84 12.44
N LYS A 144 15.59 -7.54 12.88
CA LYS A 144 16.94 -7.00 13.02
C LYS A 144 17.93 -8.03 12.48
N SER A 145 18.80 -7.62 11.55
CA SER A 145 19.83 -8.50 10.97
C SER A 145 19.25 -9.82 10.45
N ASN A 146 18.10 -9.76 9.76
CA ASN A 146 17.35 -10.91 9.23
C ASN A 146 16.79 -11.87 10.30
N CYS A 147 16.77 -11.47 11.57
CA CYS A 147 16.16 -12.23 12.65
C CYS A 147 14.90 -11.52 13.19
N VAL A 148 13.83 -12.30 13.41
CA VAL A 148 12.62 -11.81 14.08
C VAL A 148 12.89 -11.66 15.57
N THR A 149 12.51 -10.52 16.14
CA THR A 149 12.66 -10.21 17.56
C THR A 149 11.35 -10.37 18.32
N ASP A 150 11.41 -10.32 19.65
CA ASP A 150 10.25 -10.29 20.54
C ASP A 150 9.51 -8.93 20.53
N LYS A 151 10.16 -7.88 20.01
CA LYS A 151 9.64 -6.51 20.00
C LYS A 151 8.59 -6.30 18.92
N LYS A 152 7.63 -5.42 19.19
CA LYS A 152 6.62 -5.02 18.20
C LYS A 152 7.28 -4.27 17.04
N ALA A 153 6.76 -4.49 15.83
CA ALA A 153 7.23 -3.76 14.65
C ALA A 153 6.85 -2.27 14.70
N PHE A 154 5.61 -1.99 15.11
CA PHE A 154 5.00 -0.67 15.02
C PHE A 154 4.84 -0.02 16.39
N ASN A 155 4.88 1.30 16.42
CA ASN A 155 4.56 2.08 17.60
C ASN A 155 3.02 2.19 17.72
N PRO A 156 2.37 1.54 18.70
CA PRO A 156 0.92 1.50 18.80
C PRO A 156 0.30 2.88 19.05
N LYS A 157 1.05 3.83 19.61
CA LYS A 157 0.57 5.21 19.84
C LYS A 157 0.60 6.08 18.57
N CYS A 158 1.22 5.58 17.50
CA CYS A 158 1.42 6.29 16.25
C CYS A 158 0.93 5.47 15.05
N CYS A 159 0.06 4.50 15.30
CA CYS A 159 -0.69 3.81 14.26
C CYS A 159 -2.12 4.32 14.29
N ASP A 160 -2.75 4.39 13.13
CA ASP A 160 -4.12 4.84 13.00
C ASP A 160 -4.81 4.12 11.84
N ILE A 161 -6.12 3.96 11.95
CA ILE A 161 -6.98 3.40 10.91
C ILE A 161 -8.27 4.20 10.87
N ARG A 162 -8.62 4.69 9.67
CA ARG A 162 -9.81 5.50 9.44
C ARG A 162 -10.53 4.99 8.20
N ARG A 163 -11.84 5.23 8.14
CA ARG A 163 -12.60 5.02 6.91
C ARG A 163 -12.21 6.07 5.87
N ALA A 164 -12.05 5.64 4.62
CA ALA A 164 -11.71 6.51 3.50
C ALA A 164 -12.99 7.04 2.83
N HIS A 165 -13.67 7.99 3.48
CA HIS A 165 -14.94 8.53 2.97
C HIS A 165 -14.79 9.61 1.89
N ASP A 166 -13.62 10.24 1.82
CA ASP A 166 -13.34 11.38 0.94
C ASP A 166 -12.22 11.03 -0.04
N GLN A 167 -12.62 10.66 -1.26
CA GLN A 167 -11.69 10.35 -2.32
C GLN A 167 -10.87 11.57 -2.76
N ASP A 168 -11.47 12.76 -2.77
CA ASP A 168 -10.75 13.99 -3.14
C ASP A 168 -9.73 14.37 -2.07
N GLY A 169 -10.09 14.21 -0.79
CA GLY A 169 -9.18 14.32 0.34
C GLY A 169 -8.00 13.35 0.25
N LEU A 170 -8.26 12.09 -0.14
CA LEU A 170 -7.20 11.09 -0.37
C LEU A 170 -6.28 11.50 -1.51
N ILE A 171 -6.83 11.94 -2.64
CA ILE A 171 -6.04 12.43 -3.79
C ILE A 171 -5.15 13.59 -3.35
N LYS A 172 -5.73 14.59 -2.65
CA LYS A 172 -4.99 15.75 -2.15
C LYS A 172 -3.88 15.34 -1.19
N TYR A 173 -4.14 14.36 -0.33
CA TYR A 173 -3.14 13.84 0.61
C TYR A 173 -1.98 13.16 -0.11
N VAL A 174 -2.27 12.19 -0.97
CA VAL A 174 -1.24 11.40 -1.67
C VAL A 174 -0.42 12.29 -2.62
N THR A 175 -1.07 13.15 -3.40
CA THR A 175 -0.40 14.03 -4.36
C THR A 175 0.45 15.12 -3.70
N LYS A 176 0.18 15.47 -2.45
CA LYS A 176 1.05 16.35 -1.64
C LYS A 176 2.34 15.64 -1.22
N ILE A 177 2.28 14.33 -0.99
CA ILE A 177 3.44 13.53 -0.56
C ILE A 177 4.35 13.23 -1.76
N PHE A 178 3.77 12.98 -2.93
CA PHE A 178 4.49 12.66 -4.14
C PHE A 178 4.52 13.83 -5.13
N GLU A 179 5.49 14.72 -4.94
CA GLU A 179 5.81 15.79 -5.91
C GLU A 179 6.87 15.35 -6.94
N LYS A 180 7.37 14.12 -6.83
CA LYS A 180 8.45 13.54 -7.63
C LYS A 180 7.92 12.40 -8.52
N PRO A 181 8.73 11.92 -9.49
CA PRO A 181 8.39 10.73 -10.28
C PRO A 181 7.99 9.53 -9.43
N ILE A 182 7.18 8.65 -10.00
CA ILE A 182 6.73 7.45 -9.30
C ILE A 182 7.93 6.59 -8.94
N ASP A 183 8.16 6.44 -7.64
CA ASP A 183 9.15 5.53 -7.10
C ASP A 183 8.43 4.28 -6.58
N TYR A 184 8.56 3.17 -7.29
CA TYR A 184 7.99 1.88 -6.89
C TYR A 184 8.57 1.33 -5.58
N ASN A 185 9.67 1.90 -5.06
CA ASN A 185 10.09 1.61 -3.70
C ASN A 185 9.19 2.27 -2.66
N TYR A 186 8.49 3.33 -3.02
CA TYR A 186 7.66 4.14 -2.13
C TYR A 186 6.18 4.09 -2.47
N PHE A 187 5.75 3.55 -3.61
CA PHE A 187 4.34 3.38 -3.97
C PHE A 187 4.14 2.00 -4.60
N ARG A 188 3.36 1.14 -3.94
CA ARG A 188 3.24 -0.28 -4.27
C ARG A 188 1.81 -0.77 -4.16
N PRO A 189 1.30 -1.52 -5.16
CA PRO A 189 0.00 -2.17 -5.00
C PRO A 189 0.01 -3.27 -3.96
N ILE A 190 -1.15 -3.49 -3.35
CA ILE A 190 -1.38 -4.68 -2.53
C ILE A 190 -1.82 -5.81 -3.46
N GLY A 191 -1.00 -6.85 -3.54
CA GLY A 191 -1.28 -8.09 -4.24
C GLY A 191 -1.45 -9.27 -3.29
N LYS A 192 -1.61 -10.45 -3.87
CA LYS A 192 -1.72 -11.74 -3.16
C LYS A 192 -0.63 -11.96 -2.12
N ASN A 193 0.59 -11.53 -2.44
CA ASN A 193 1.79 -11.76 -1.63
C ASN A 193 2.19 -10.55 -0.77
N GLY A 194 1.33 -9.53 -0.66
CA GLY A 194 1.64 -8.25 -0.03
C GLY A 194 1.95 -7.16 -1.06
N ILE A 195 2.77 -6.19 -0.64
CA ILE A 195 3.20 -5.03 -1.43
C ILE A 195 4.60 -5.23 -2.03
#